data_AF-A0A170PMR4-F1
#
_entry.id   AF-A0A170PMR4-F1
#
_cell.length_a   1.000
_cell.length_b   1.000
_cell.length_c   1.000
_cell.angle_alpha   90.00
_cell.angle_beta   90.00
_cell.angle_gamma   90.00
#
_symmetry.space_group_name_H-M   'P 1'
#
loop_
_entity.id
_entity.type
_entity.pdbx_description
1 polymer ?
#
loop_
_entity_poly.entity_id
_entity_poly.type
_entity_poly.pdbx_seq_one_letter_code
_entity_poly.pdbx_strand_id
1 'polypeptide(L)'
;MTSNYQRAYDAIEAFIAEHNSDSSDAWQELTPDADLGYTSEGWEAAATAIVNLFNDSLPDGGKIRVPVQAKRNALSKPLIEFQRYLAAKADEAGARATIRPMEMRA
;
A
#
# COMPACT_ATOMS: atom_id res chain seq x y z
N MET A 1 11.10 -14.17 7.16
CA MET A 1 10.76 -12.73 7.16
C MET A 1 9.83 -12.50 6.00
N THR A 2 8.61 -12.05 6.26
CA THR A 2 7.66 -11.71 5.19
C THR A 2 8.15 -10.42 4.51
N SER A 3 8.06 -10.33 3.18
CA SER A 3 8.54 -9.16 2.44
C SER A 3 7.55 -7.99 2.52
N ASN A 4 8.02 -6.78 2.22
CA ASN A 4 7.14 -5.60 2.07
C ASN A 4 6.16 -5.77 0.91
N TYR A 5 6.57 -6.49 -0.14
CA TYR A 5 5.68 -6.87 -1.24
C TYR A 5 4.52 -7.75 -0.78
N GLN A 6 4.80 -8.77 0.04
CA GLN A 6 3.75 -9.64 0.57
C GLN A 6 2.80 -8.88 1.51
N ARG A 7 3.32 -8.00 2.35
CA ARG A 7 2.48 -7.12 3.20
C ARG A 7 1.55 -6.24 2.38
N ALA A 8 2.06 -5.64 1.32
CA ALA A 8 1.26 -4.80 0.44
C ALA A 8 0.21 -5.64 -0.29
N TYR A 9 0.55 -6.88 -0.65
CA TYR A 9 -0.39 -7.83 -1.21
C TYR A 9 -1.52 -8.13 -0.21
N ASP A 10 -1.18 -8.57 1.00
CA ASP A 10 -2.14 -8.96 2.04
C ASP A 10 -3.08 -7.79 2.39
N ALA A 11 -2.56 -6.56 2.43
CA ALA A 11 -3.34 -5.36 2.71
C ALA A 11 -4.37 -5.04 1.62
N ILE A 12 -4.01 -5.21 0.34
CA ILE A 12 -4.94 -5.00 -0.77
C ILE A 12 -5.94 -6.15 -0.85
N GLU A 13 -5.48 -7.40 -0.68
CA GLU A 13 -6.33 -8.58 -0.66
C GLU A 13 -7.39 -8.49 0.44
N ALA A 14 -7.00 -8.12 1.67
CA ALA A 14 -7.93 -7.92 2.77
C ALA A 14 -8.99 -6.84 2.47
N PHE A 15 -8.58 -5.73 1.85
CA PHE A 15 -9.51 -4.69 1.44
C PHE A 15 -10.48 -5.17 0.36
N ILE A 16 -9.99 -5.89 -0.65
CA ILE A 16 -10.82 -6.42 -1.73
C ILE A 16 -11.76 -7.50 -1.21
N ALA A 17 -11.32 -8.40 -0.33
CA ALA A 17 -12.17 -9.42 0.27
C ALA A 17 -13.34 -8.82 1.07
N GLU A 18 -13.13 -7.68 1.74
CA GLU A 18 -14.17 -6.97 2.51
C GLU A 18 -15.17 -6.23 1.59
N HIS A 19 -14.71 -5.68 0.46
CA HIS A 19 -15.50 -4.76 -0.35
C HIS A 19 -15.97 -5.32 -1.69
N ASN A 20 -15.32 -6.36 -2.22
CA ASN A 20 -15.53 -6.96 -3.53
C ASN A 20 -15.17 -8.47 -3.48
N SER A 21 -15.98 -9.25 -2.77
CA SER A 21 -15.74 -10.66 -2.43
C SER A 21 -15.45 -11.59 -3.61
N ASP A 22 -15.97 -11.29 -4.80
CA ASP A 22 -15.77 -12.09 -6.01
C ASP A 22 -14.39 -11.89 -6.66
N SER A 23 -13.66 -10.85 -6.27
CA SER A 23 -12.44 -10.41 -6.96
C SER A 23 -11.13 -10.65 -6.16
N SER A 24 -11.22 -11.32 -5.01
CA SER A 24 -10.09 -11.44 -4.07
C SER A 24 -8.90 -12.24 -4.64
N ASP A 25 -9.11 -13.21 -5.51
CA ASP A 25 -8.01 -14.02 -6.08
C ASP A 25 -7.35 -13.38 -7.33
N ALA A 26 -7.92 -12.30 -7.88
CA ALA A 26 -7.50 -11.71 -9.16
C ALA A 26 -7.39 -10.18 -9.13
N TRP A 27 -7.24 -9.58 -7.94
CA TRP A 27 -7.30 -8.12 -7.80
C TRP A 27 -6.15 -7.38 -8.51
N GLN A 28 -5.03 -8.04 -8.77
CA GLN A 28 -3.80 -7.43 -9.26
C GLN A 28 -3.99 -6.68 -10.58
N GLU A 29 -4.87 -7.18 -11.45
CA GLU A 29 -5.17 -6.60 -12.76
C GLU A 29 -6.33 -5.58 -12.72
N LEU A 30 -7.07 -5.52 -11.61
CA LEU A 30 -8.19 -4.58 -11.48
C LEU A 30 -7.69 -3.15 -11.45
N THR A 31 -8.39 -2.31 -12.16
CA THR A 31 -8.24 -0.86 -12.16
C THR A 31 -9.37 -0.24 -11.35
N PRO A 32 -9.08 0.58 -10.32
CA PRO A 32 -10.12 1.12 -9.44
C PRO A 32 -11.27 1.86 -10.12
N ASP A 33 -11.02 2.68 -11.15
CA ASP A 33 -12.13 3.34 -11.86
C ASP A 33 -12.87 2.42 -12.85
N ALA A 34 -12.14 1.60 -13.60
CA ALA A 34 -12.73 0.81 -14.69
C ALA A 34 -13.46 -0.45 -14.20
N ASP A 35 -12.89 -1.16 -13.23
CA ASP A 35 -13.37 -2.48 -12.80
C ASP A 35 -14.15 -2.40 -11.47
N LEU A 36 -13.77 -1.48 -10.58
CA LEU A 36 -14.39 -1.32 -9.26
C LEU A 36 -15.33 -0.11 -9.17
N GLY A 37 -15.39 0.72 -10.22
CA GLY A 37 -16.33 1.85 -10.30
C GLY A 37 -16.06 2.99 -9.32
N TYR A 38 -14.83 3.12 -8.81
CA TYR A 38 -14.49 4.21 -7.89
C TYR A 38 -14.46 5.56 -8.58
N THR A 39 -14.98 6.59 -7.91
CA THR A 39 -14.64 7.99 -8.20
C THR A 39 -13.27 8.33 -7.61
N SER A 40 -12.66 9.44 -8.05
CA SER A 40 -11.38 9.90 -7.49
C SER A 40 -11.39 10.06 -5.97
N GLU A 41 -12.47 10.61 -5.40
CA GLU A 41 -12.61 10.76 -3.95
C GLU A 41 -12.87 9.42 -3.25
N GLY A 42 -13.71 8.57 -3.83
CA GLY A 42 -13.96 7.22 -3.29
C GLY A 42 -12.69 6.38 -3.25
N TRP A 43 -11.90 6.41 -4.32
CA TRP A 43 -10.62 5.72 -4.38
C TRP A 43 -9.59 6.31 -3.42
N GLU A 44 -9.56 7.63 -3.24
CA GLU A 44 -8.64 8.24 -2.26
C GLU A 44 -8.90 7.71 -0.84
N ALA A 45 -10.17 7.56 -0.45
CA ALA A 45 -10.55 6.96 0.81
C ALA A 45 -10.16 5.47 0.88
N ALA A 46 -10.47 4.69 -0.16
CA ALA A 46 -10.10 3.27 -0.27
C ALA A 46 -8.58 3.05 -0.17
N ALA A 47 -7.80 3.80 -0.97
CA ALA A 47 -6.34 3.77 -0.93
C ALA A 47 -5.79 4.19 0.44
N THR A 48 -6.48 5.05 1.18
CA THR A 48 -6.11 5.39 2.56
C THR A 48 -6.34 4.21 3.51
N ALA A 49 -7.45 3.49 3.38
CA ALA A 49 -7.71 2.28 4.16
C ALA A 49 -6.65 1.20 3.89
N ILE A 50 -6.34 0.93 2.61
CA ILE A 50 -5.27 0.00 2.21
C ILE A 50 -3.92 0.39 2.82
N VAL A 51 -3.56 1.68 2.78
CA VAL A 51 -2.30 2.18 3.37
C VAL A 51 -2.27 1.97 4.88
N ASN A 52 -3.41 2.11 5.57
CA ASN A 52 -3.48 1.86 7.01
C ASN A 52 -3.29 0.37 7.32
N LEU A 53 -3.99 -0.53 6.60
CA LEU A 53 -3.81 -1.98 6.72
C LEU A 53 -2.34 -2.38 6.48
N PHE A 54 -1.72 -1.80 5.44
CA PHE A 54 -0.31 -2.02 5.16
C PHE A 54 0.59 -1.55 6.30
N ASN A 55 0.37 -0.34 6.82
CA ASN A 55 1.16 0.19 7.93
C ASN A 55 1.02 -0.65 9.22
N ASP A 56 -0.17 -1.17 9.52
CA ASP A 56 -0.38 -2.07 10.66
C ASP A 56 0.39 -3.40 10.53
N SER A 57 0.68 -3.81 9.29
CA SER A 57 1.47 -5.02 9.02
C SER A 57 2.99 -4.82 9.08
N LEU A 58 3.47 -3.57 9.11
CA LEU A 58 4.91 -3.27 9.09
C LEU A 58 5.56 -3.62 10.45
N PRO A 59 6.76 -4.21 10.44
CA PRO A 59 7.48 -4.49 11.68
C PRO A 59 7.87 -3.19 12.41
N ASP A 60 8.02 -3.28 13.73
CA ASP A 60 8.52 -2.21 14.61
C ASP A 60 7.69 -0.91 14.58
N GLY A 61 6.41 -1.00 14.21
CA GLY A 61 5.51 0.17 14.13
C GLY A 61 5.90 1.15 13.02
N GLY A 62 6.63 0.68 12.00
CA GLY A 62 6.98 1.46 10.83
C GLY A 62 5.73 2.06 10.17
N LYS A 63 5.83 3.31 9.71
CA LYS A 63 4.75 3.98 8.99
C LYS A 63 5.29 4.65 7.74
N ILE A 64 4.67 4.36 6.61
CA ILE A 64 4.86 5.09 5.37
C ILE A 64 3.77 6.13 5.19
N ARG A 65 4.14 7.28 4.63
CA ARG A 65 3.20 8.32 4.23
C ARG A 65 3.05 8.30 2.72
N VAL A 66 1.86 7.94 2.25
CA VAL A 66 1.51 8.01 0.83
C VAL A 66 0.81 9.34 0.55
N PRO A 67 1.36 10.22 -0.31
CA PRO A 67 0.73 11.50 -0.64
C PRO A 67 -0.56 11.30 -1.43
N VAL A 68 -1.52 12.21 -1.25
CA VAL A 68 -2.84 12.18 -1.91
C VAL A 68 -2.70 12.01 -3.43
N GLN A 69 -1.74 12.70 -4.04
CA GLN A 69 -1.53 12.63 -5.49
C GLN A 69 -1.09 11.23 -5.95
N ALA A 70 -0.30 10.50 -5.16
CA ALA A 70 0.06 9.12 -5.49
C ALA A 70 -1.14 8.17 -5.38
N LYS A 71 -2.02 8.38 -4.38
CA LYS A 71 -3.28 7.64 -4.28
C LYS A 71 -4.14 7.88 -5.51
N ARG A 72 -4.40 9.15 -5.85
CA ARG A 72 -5.20 9.53 -7.03
C ARG A 72 -4.60 8.99 -8.34
N ASN A 73 -3.28 9.02 -8.49
CA ASN A 73 -2.62 8.48 -9.68
C ASN A 73 -2.77 6.95 -9.83
N ALA A 74 -3.09 6.24 -8.75
CA ALA A 74 -3.37 4.80 -8.79
C ALA A 74 -4.81 4.48 -9.21
N LEU A 75 -5.70 5.48 -9.28
CA LEU A 75 -7.11 5.29 -9.66
C LEU A 75 -7.25 4.57 -11.01
N SER A 76 -6.45 4.99 -11.98
CA SER A 76 -6.49 4.49 -13.37
C SER A 76 -5.34 3.55 -13.69
N LYS A 77 -4.85 2.85 -12.67
CA LYS A 77 -3.79 1.86 -12.82
C LYS A 77 -4.21 0.53 -12.21
N PRO A 78 -3.69 -0.58 -12.74
CA PRO A 78 -3.83 -1.87 -12.09
C PRO A 78 -3.33 -1.82 -10.65
N LEU A 79 -4.05 -2.43 -9.71
CA LEU A 79 -3.74 -2.40 -8.28
C LEU A 79 -2.35 -2.95 -7.95
N ILE A 80 -1.78 -3.84 -8.78
CA ILE A 80 -0.39 -4.31 -8.66
C ILE A 80 0.64 -3.16 -8.66
N GLU A 81 0.34 -2.05 -9.35
CA GLU A 81 1.21 -0.87 -9.36
C GLU A 81 1.16 -0.15 -8.02
N PHE A 82 -0.01 -0.13 -7.37
CA PHE A 82 -0.14 0.42 -6.02
C PHE A 82 0.59 -0.47 -5.00
N GLN A 83 0.49 -1.80 -5.13
CA GLN A 83 1.27 -2.75 -4.32
C GLN A 83 2.78 -2.48 -4.41
N ARG A 84 3.31 -2.39 -5.63
CA ARG A 84 4.72 -2.08 -5.90
C ARG A 84 5.14 -0.77 -5.26
N TYR A 85 4.30 0.25 -5.37
CA TYR A 85 4.55 1.55 -4.77
C TYR A 85 4.65 1.49 -3.25
N LEU A 86 3.72 0.79 -2.57
CA LEU A 86 3.73 0.63 -1.11
C LEU A 86 5.00 -0.09 -0.64
N ALA A 87 5.35 -1.19 -1.30
CA ALA A 87 6.53 -1.96 -0.98
C ALA A 87 7.82 -1.11 -1.10
N ALA A 88 7.98 -0.42 -2.24
CA ALA A 88 9.14 0.45 -2.47
C ALA A 88 9.25 1.55 -1.42
N LYS A 89 8.12 2.17 -1.01
CA LYS A 89 8.11 3.21 0.02
C LYS A 89 8.51 2.68 1.40
N ALA A 90 8.13 1.44 1.73
CA ALA A 90 8.54 0.81 2.98
C ALA A 90 10.03 0.46 2.97
N ASP A 91 10.56 -0.04 1.84
CA ASP A 91 11.99 -0.32 1.69
C ASP A 91 12.82 0.98 1.80
N GLU A 92 12.39 2.07 1.16
CA GLU A 92 13.03 3.39 1.30
C GLU A 92 13.01 3.89 2.75
N ALA A 93 11.91 3.68 3.47
CA ALA A 93 11.78 4.08 4.87
C ALA A 93 12.69 3.26 5.79
N GLY A 94 12.75 1.94 5.58
CA GLY A 94 13.64 1.04 6.32
C GLY A 94 15.12 1.31 6.07
N ALA A 95 15.50 1.60 4.82
CA ALA A 95 16.86 2.02 4.47
C ALA A 95 17.25 3.32 5.19
N ARG A 96 16.35 4.32 5.22
CA ARG A 96 16.58 5.57 5.96
C ARG A 96 16.71 5.37 7.47
N ALA A 97 15.96 4.42 8.06
CA ALA A 97 16.07 4.11 9.48
C ALA A 97 17.42 3.48 9.83
N THR A 98 17.92 2.61 8.96
CA THR A 98 19.22 1.91 9.13
C THR A 98 20.41 2.86 8.95
N ILE A 99 20.30 3.87 8.09
CA ILE A 99 21.38 4.85 7.82
C ILE A 99 21.49 5.93 8.91
N ARG A 100 20.50 6.09 9.82
CA ARG A 100 20.69 6.96 11.00
C ARG A 100 21.85 6.39 11.81
N PRO A 101 23.02 7.04 11.85
CA PRO A 101 24.17 6.48 12.54
C PRO A 101 23.82 6.36 14.01
N MET A 102 24.27 5.27 14.63
CA MET A 102 24.59 5.27 16.06
C MET A 102 25.39 6.54 16.33
N GLU A 103 24.77 7.56 16.91
CA GLU A 103 25.53 8.69 17.43
C GLU A 103 26.49 8.10 18.45
N MET A 104 27.76 8.05 18.05
CA MET A 104 28.88 7.71 18.91
C MET A 104 28.76 8.57 20.15
N ARG A 105 28.45 7.94 21.28
CA ARG A 105 28.66 8.55 22.58
C ARG A 105 30.16 8.78 22.72
N ALA A 106 30.57 10.04 22.56
CA ALA A 106 31.84 10.55 23.04
C ALA A 106 31.75 10.83 24.55
#